data_AF-A0A420M5V2-F1
#
_entry.id   AF-A0A420M5V2-F1
#
_cell.length_a   1.000
_cell.length_b   1.000
_cell.length_c   1.000
_cell.angle_alpha   90.00
_cell.angle_beta   90.00
_cell.angle_gamma   90.00
#
_symmetry.space_group_name_H-M   'P 1'
#
loop_
_entity.id
_entity.type
_entity.pdbx_description
1 polymer ?
#
loop_
_entity_poly.entity_id
_entity_poly.type
_entity_poly.pdbx_seq_one_letter_code
_entity_poly.pdbx_strand_id
1 'polypeptide(L)'
;MIRRAIILRPFIEQLVLKHRQQWEQDNRSKRTGNLRKSAREPRICLEENQLTTNDWDVLDHLAKLLGFYEDAVKTLEGDGQQRKRKGGWVGSYGNVWEVIQGFEFLLEVLEDYKQLASEIPDAEHFRININLGWEKLNKYYSRLDETPIYYTALALHPAFRWGYFENEWKD
;
A
#
# COMPACT_ATOMS: atom_id res chain seq x y z
N MET A 1 8.98 2.08 -4.53
CA MET A 1 9.10 3.47 -5.00
C MET A 1 8.38 4.47 -4.07
N ILE A 2 7.13 4.21 -3.67
CA ILE A 2 6.34 5.12 -2.79
C ILE A 2 7.02 5.41 -1.45
N ARG A 3 7.49 4.40 -0.70
CA ARG A 3 8.21 4.61 0.58
C ARG A 3 9.41 5.56 0.46
N ARG A 4 10.13 5.50 -0.67
CA ARG A 4 11.25 6.41 -0.95
C ARG A 4 10.76 7.83 -1.23
N ALA A 5 9.66 7.98 -1.96
CA ALA A 5 9.06 9.30 -2.20
C ALA A 5 8.64 9.97 -0.89
N ILE A 6 8.02 9.22 0.04
CA ILE A 6 7.66 9.69 1.39
C ILE A 6 8.90 10.16 2.16
N ILE A 7 9.98 9.37 2.18
CA ILE A 7 11.25 9.77 2.82
C ILE A 7 11.83 11.05 2.20
N LEU A 8 11.65 11.22 0.90
CA LEU A 8 12.18 12.36 0.16
C LEU A 8 11.27 13.60 0.21
N ARG A 9 10.05 13.50 0.71
CA ARG A 9 9.07 14.61 0.81
C ARG A 9 9.68 15.93 1.28
N PRO A 10 10.37 16.02 2.44
CA PRO A 10 10.90 17.31 2.92
C PRO A 10 11.97 17.89 1.97
N PHE A 11 12.75 17.04 1.30
CA PHE A 11 13.76 17.48 0.35
C PHE A 11 13.13 17.97 -0.95
N ILE A 12 12.04 17.33 -1.40
CA ILE A 12 11.26 17.76 -2.57
C ILE A 12 10.63 19.12 -2.29
N GLU A 13 9.94 19.27 -1.15
CA GLU A 13 9.30 20.54 -0.75
C GLU A 13 10.33 21.68 -0.66
N GLN A 14 11.50 21.42 -0.06
CA GLN A 14 12.60 22.39 -0.02
C GLN A 14 13.15 22.75 -1.40
N LEU A 15 13.25 21.75 -2.30
CA LEU A 15 13.74 21.96 -3.66
C LEU A 15 12.76 22.83 -4.46
N VAL A 16 11.47 22.57 -4.36
CA VAL A 16 10.41 23.40 -4.99
C VAL A 16 10.48 24.83 -4.46
N LEU A 17 10.57 25.00 -3.15
CA LEU A 17 10.67 26.33 -2.52
C LEU A 17 11.90 27.11 -3.02
N LYS A 18 13.08 26.48 -3.02
CA LYS A 18 14.32 27.10 -3.50
C LYS A 18 14.23 27.48 -4.97
N HIS A 19 13.68 26.61 -5.81
CA HIS A 19 13.49 26.91 -7.23
C HIS A 19 12.52 28.07 -7.45
N ARG A 20 11.41 28.13 -6.70
CA ARG A 20 10.46 29.25 -6.77
C ARG A 20 11.12 30.56 -6.37
N GLN A 21 11.83 30.59 -5.23
CA GLN A 21 12.55 31.77 -4.76
C GLN A 21 13.60 32.27 -5.76
N GLN A 22 14.41 31.35 -6.31
CA GLN A 22 15.42 31.70 -7.31
C GLN A 22 14.77 32.28 -8.57
N TRP A 23 13.72 31.64 -9.06
CA TRP A 23 12.99 32.12 -10.25
C TRP A 23 12.38 33.50 -10.04
N GLU A 24 11.78 33.76 -8.87
CA GLU A 24 11.23 35.08 -8.52
C GLU A 24 12.32 36.16 -8.49
N GLN A 25 13.50 35.85 -7.93
CA GLN A 25 14.64 36.76 -7.88
C GLN A 25 15.13 37.11 -9.30
N ASP A 26 15.29 36.10 -10.16
CA ASP A 26 15.77 36.28 -11.53
C ASP A 26 14.79 37.06 -12.41
N ASN A 27 13.50 36.97 -12.11
CA ASN A 27 12.42 37.58 -12.88
C ASN A 27 11.82 38.85 -12.27
N ARG A 28 12.35 39.36 -11.14
CA ARG A 28 11.95 40.66 -10.60
C ARG A 28 12.57 41.81 -11.38
N SER A 29 11.78 42.88 -11.56
CA SER A 29 12.22 44.15 -12.12
C SER A 29 13.05 44.91 -11.08
N LYS A 30 14.29 45.28 -11.42
CA LYS A 30 15.12 46.15 -10.56
C LYS A 30 14.52 47.55 -10.35
N ARG A 31 13.61 47.99 -11.23
CA ARG A 31 13.02 49.34 -11.22
C ARG A 31 11.73 49.41 -10.40
N THR A 32 10.91 48.37 -10.46
CA THR A 32 9.55 48.36 -9.87
C THR A 32 9.36 47.31 -8.79
N GLY A 33 10.31 46.38 -8.60
CA GLY A 33 10.19 45.27 -7.65
C GLY A 33 9.20 44.17 -8.07
N ASN A 34 8.36 44.43 -9.09
CA ASN A 34 7.36 43.50 -9.58
C ASN A 34 7.95 42.43 -10.50
N LEU A 35 7.30 41.27 -10.57
CA LEU A 35 7.59 40.22 -11.55
C LEU A 35 7.37 40.71 -12.99
N ARG A 36 8.27 40.31 -13.89
CA ARG A 36 8.16 40.61 -15.32
C ARG A 36 6.92 39.92 -15.91
N LYS A 37 6.13 40.65 -16.71
CA LYS A 37 4.93 40.12 -17.37
C LYS A 37 5.20 38.95 -18.32
N SER A 38 6.42 38.81 -18.84
CA SER A 38 6.82 37.71 -19.72
C SER A 38 7.39 36.49 -18.97
N ALA A 39 7.57 36.58 -17.65
CA ALA A 39 8.13 35.49 -16.85
C ALA A 39 7.14 34.33 -16.79
N ARG A 40 7.61 33.13 -17.14
CA ARG A 40 6.84 31.89 -17.04
C ARG A 40 7.34 31.08 -15.85
N GLU A 41 6.42 30.69 -14.99
CA GLU A 41 6.75 29.90 -13.80
C GLU A 41 7.29 28.52 -14.22
N PRO A 42 8.33 28.00 -13.53
CA PRO A 42 8.82 26.65 -13.78
C PRO A 42 7.73 25.61 -13.49
N ARG A 43 7.64 24.57 -14.32
CA ARG A 43 6.59 23.53 -14.18
C ARG A 43 6.53 22.91 -12.79
N ILE A 44 7.69 22.67 -12.18
CA ILE A 44 7.80 22.09 -10.84
C ILE A 44 7.19 22.96 -9.73
N CYS A 45 7.05 24.27 -9.99
CA CYS A 45 6.47 25.23 -9.06
C CYS A 45 4.97 25.44 -9.29
N LEU A 46 4.40 24.95 -10.39
CA LEU A 46 2.96 25.01 -10.63
C LEU A 46 2.21 24.15 -9.60
N GLU A 47 1.11 24.67 -9.06
CA GLU A 47 0.33 24.01 -8.01
C GLU A 47 -0.21 22.65 -8.49
N GLU A 48 -0.69 22.57 -9.73
CA GLU A 48 -1.17 21.34 -10.37
C GLU A 48 -0.13 20.22 -10.50
N ASN A 49 1.17 20.54 -10.39
CA ASN A 49 2.26 19.57 -10.44
C ASN A 49 2.83 19.24 -9.05
N GLN A 50 2.18 19.74 -7.99
CA GLN A 50 2.56 19.49 -6.60
C GLN A 50 1.52 18.59 -5.94
N LEU A 51 2.02 17.64 -5.14
CA LEU A 51 1.16 16.84 -4.27
C LEU A 51 0.73 17.71 -3.09
N THR A 52 -0.57 17.74 -2.84
CA THR A 52 -1.17 18.37 -1.67
C THR A 52 -0.83 17.58 -0.41
N THR A 53 -1.12 18.15 0.76
CA THR A 53 -0.94 17.43 2.04
C THR A 53 -1.78 16.14 2.05
N ASN A 54 -3.02 16.23 1.57
CA ASN A 54 -3.92 15.07 1.46
C ASN A 54 -3.37 14.00 0.52
N ASP A 55 -2.78 14.37 -0.63
CA ASP A 55 -2.16 13.40 -1.54
C ASP A 55 -1.01 12.64 -0.87
N TRP A 56 -0.19 13.33 -0.06
CA TRP A 56 0.87 12.68 0.71
C TRP A 56 0.31 11.74 1.77
N ASP A 57 -0.76 12.13 2.46
CA ASP A 57 -1.43 11.27 3.45
C ASP A 57 -1.99 10.01 2.78
N VAL A 58 -2.61 10.13 1.59
CA VAL A 58 -3.05 9.00 0.77
C VAL A 58 -1.87 8.09 0.39
N LEU A 59 -0.73 8.65 0.01
CA LEU A 59 0.48 7.86 -0.30
C LEU A 59 1.01 7.11 0.92
N ASP A 60 0.94 7.69 2.12
CA ASP A 60 1.30 7.03 3.38
C ASP A 60 0.36 5.84 3.67
N HIS A 61 -0.95 6.04 3.52
CA HIS A 61 -1.94 4.96 3.66
C HIS A 61 -1.70 3.84 2.66
N LEU A 62 -1.44 4.18 1.39
CA LEU A 62 -1.13 3.20 0.35
C LEU A 62 0.17 2.45 0.63
N ALA A 63 1.22 3.13 1.11
CA ALA A 63 2.49 2.50 1.47
C ALA A 63 2.36 1.51 2.64
N LYS A 64 1.50 1.83 3.62
CA LYS A 64 1.13 0.93 4.72
C LYS A 64 0.35 -0.28 4.21
N LEU A 65 -0.67 -0.06 3.38
CA LEU A 65 -1.48 -1.13 2.79
C LEU A 65 -0.61 -2.14 2.01
N LEU A 66 0.28 -1.62 1.17
CA LEU A 66 1.24 -2.46 0.43
C LEU A 66 2.24 -3.19 1.35
N GLY A 67 2.44 -2.72 2.58
CA GLY A 67 3.22 -3.42 3.59
C GLY A 67 2.57 -4.74 4.01
N PHE A 68 1.25 -4.75 4.23
CA PHE A 68 0.53 -5.98 4.55
C PHE A 68 0.62 -7.00 3.41
N TYR A 69 0.54 -6.55 2.16
CA TYR A 69 0.80 -7.41 0.99
C TYR A 69 2.22 -7.96 0.96
N GLU A 70 3.23 -7.12 1.25
CA GLU A 70 4.62 -7.56 1.31
C GLU A 70 4.82 -8.66 2.37
N ASP A 71 4.21 -8.50 3.56
CA ASP A 71 4.32 -9.48 4.64
C ASP A 71 3.58 -10.78 4.32
N ALA A 72 2.38 -10.69 3.74
CA ALA A 72 1.63 -11.87 3.29
C ALA A 72 2.39 -12.62 2.19
N VAL A 73 2.91 -11.94 1.17
CA VAL A 73 3.66 -12.56 0.08
C VAL A 73 4.96 -13.18 0.57
N LYS A 74 5.72 -12.50 1.43
CA LYS A 74 6.93 -13.09 2.05
C LYS A 74 6.64 -14.38 2.81
N THR A 75 5.45 -14.45 3.41
CA THR A 75 5.00 -15.65 4.12
C THR A 75 4.68 -16.78 3.14
N LEU A 76 4.06 -16.47 2.01
CA LEU A 76 3.56 -17.43 1.03
C LEU A 76 4.58 -17.84 -0.06
N GLU A 77 5.63 -17.06 -0.31
CA GLU A 77 6.57 -17.28 -1.43
C GLU A 77 7.66 -18.36 -1.19
N GLY A 78 7.52 -19.16 -0.13
CA GLY A 78 8.50 -20.18 0.24
C GLY A 78 8.27 -21.58 -0.35
N ASP A 79 9.09 -22.54 0.10
CA ASP A 79 9.10 -23.94 -0.37
C ASP A 79 8.65 -24.95 0.71
N GLY A 80 8.06 -24.48 1.79
CA GLY A 80 7.61 -25.29 2.93
C GLY A 80 8.75 -25.88 3.76
N GLN A 81 10.02 -25.62 3.44
CA GLN A 81 11.15 -26.21 4.15
C GLN A 81 11.48 -25.44 5.42
N GLN A 82 11.59 -26.17 6.53
CA GLN A 82 12.08 -25.62 7.79
C GLN A 82 13.57 -25.29 7.68
N ARG A 83 13.92 -24.03 7.93
CA ARG A 83 15.31 -23.56 7.90
C ARG A 83 15.56 -22.63 9.07
N LYS A 84 16.79 -22.64 9.59
CA LYS A 84 17.24 -21.64 10.57
C LYS A 84 17.42 -20.31 9.84
N ARG A 85 16.63 -19.31 10.21
CA ARG A 85 16.61 -17.98 9.60
C ARG A 85 17.43 -16.99 10.43
N LYS A 86 17.55 -15.77 9.91
CA LYS A 86 18.20 -14.65 10.61
C LYS A 86 17.53 -14.46 11.98
N GLY A 87 18.32 -14.34 13.03
CA GLY A 87 17.83 -14.26 14.41
C GLY A 87 17.64 -15.61 15.10
N GLY A 88 17.98 -16.73 14.46
CA GLY A 88 18.02 -18.05 15.09
C GLY A 88 16.68 -18.78 15.15
N TRP A 89 15.59 -18.14 14.71
CA TRP A 89 14.28 -18.77 14.55
C TRP A 89 14.29 -19.84 13.47
N VAL A 90 13.58 -20.94 13.72
CA VAL A 90 13.38 -22.02 12.74
C VAL A 90 11.93 -21.98 12.30
N GLY A 91 11.71 -21.86 11.00
CA GLY A 91 10.37 -21.94 10.43
C GLY A 91 10.38 -22.23 8.94
N SER A 92 9.22 -22.63 8.45
CA SER A 92 8.91 -22.82 7.04
C SER A 92 8.07 -21.64 6.54
N TYR A 93 8.16 -21.38 5.23
CA TYR A 93 7.37 -20.39 4.51
C TYR A 93 6.81 -21.05 3.26
N GLY A 94 5.68 -20.56 2.75
CA GLY A 94 5.00 -21.13 1.59
C GLY A 94 4.36 -22.47 1.88
N ASN A 95 3.92 -22.69 3.11
CA ASN A 95 3.14 -23.88 3.42
C ASN A 95 1.73 -23.72 2.85
N VAL A 96 1.20 -24.77 2.22
CA VAL A 96 -0.11 -24.69 1.56
C VAL A 96 -1.25 -24.33 2.53
N TRP A 97 -1.13 -24.72 3.80
CA TRP A 97 -2.11 -24.38 4.84
C TRP A 97 -2.13 -22.88 5.21
N GLU A 98 -1.09 -22.12 4.86
CA GLU A 98 -1.03 -20.67 5.10
C GLU A 98 -1.81 -19.88 4.04
N VAL A 99 -2.14 -20.48 2.89
CA VAL A 99 -2.75 -19.77 1.76
C VAL A 99 -4.10 -19.17 2.14
N ILE A 100 -5.02 -19.96 2.71
CA ILE A 100 -6.36 -19.48 3.10
C ILE A 100 -6.25 -18.31 4.08
N GLN A 101 -5.46 -18.48 5.14
CA GLN A 101 -5.21 -17.44 6.14
C GLN A 101 -4.61 -16.17 5.53
N GLY A 102 -3.67 -16.30 4.58
CA GLY A 102 -3.07 -15.16 3.89
C GLY A 102 -4.07 -14.37 3.05
N PHE A 103 -5.04 -15.05 2.43
CA PHE A 103 -6.14 -14.40 1.72
C PHE A 103 -7.12 -13.72 2.68
N GLU A 104 -7.56 -14.41 3.73
CA GLU A 104 -8.49 -13.86 4.73
C GLU A 104 -7.90 -12.63 5.41
N PHE A 105 -6.63 -12.68 5.83
CA PHE A 105 -5.90 -11.54 6.38
C PHE A 105 -5.91 -10.32 5.44
N LEU A 106 -5.58 -10.52 4.16
CA LEU A 106 -5.54 -9.40 3.20
C LEU A 106 -6.95 -8.87 2.87
N LEU A 107 -7.97 -9.73 2.85
CA LEU A 107 -9.37 -9.32 2.65
C LEU A 107 -9.86 -8.47 3.82
N GLU A 108 -9.58 -8.89 5.06
CA GLU A 108 -9.90 -8.14 6.28
C GLU A 108 -9.22 -6.77 6.28
N VAL A 109 -7.91 -6.72 6.01
CA VAL A 109 -7.16 -5.45 5.87
C VAL A 109 -7.81 -4.53 4.83
N LEU A 110 -8.23 -5.07 3.69
CA LEU A 110 -8.87 -4.25 2.65
C LEU A 110 -10.27 -3.76 3.07
N GLU A 111 -11.05 -4.54 3.81
CA GLU A 111 -12.33 -4.09 4.38
C GLU A 111 -12.13 -2.93 5.36
N ASP A 112 -11.16 -3.03 6.27
CA ASP A 112 -10.80 -1.92 7.16
C ASP A 112 -10.40 -0.67 6.38
N TYR A 113 -9.64 -0.85 5.30
CA TYR A 113 -9.23 0.24 4.43
C TYR A 113 -10.39 0.84 3.61
N LYS A 114 -11.44 0.08 3.29
CA LYS A 114 -12.65 0.67 2.66
C LYS A 114 -13.32 1.66 3.61
N GLN A 115 -13.42 1.32 4.90
CA GLN A 115 -13.97 2.22 5.92
C GLN A 115 -13.09 3.46 6.08
N LEU A 116 -11.79 3.25 6.29
CA LEU A 116 -10.82 4.34 6.44
C LEU A 116 -10.82 5.28 5.23
N ALA A 117 -10.80 4.73 4.01
CA ALA A 117 -10.76 5.53 2.79
C ALA A 117 -12.05 6.32 2.56
N SER A 118 -13.18 5.93 3.15
CA SER A 118 -14.43 6.69 3.08
C SER A 118 -14.37 8.00 3.86
N GLU A 119 -13.48 8.10 4.86
CA GLU A 119 -13.31 9.26 5.73
C GLU A 119 -12.26 10.25 5.19
N ILE A 120 -11.41 9.83 4.23
CA ILE A 120 -10.40 10.70 3.63
C ILE A 120 -11.05 11.61 2.57
N PRO A 121 -10.97 12.95 2.73
CA PRO A 121 -11.46 13.89 1.72
C PRO A 121 -10.74 13.73 0.38
N ASP A 122 -11.42 13.97 -0.74
CA ASP A 122 -10.83 14.03 -2.08
C ASP A 122 -9.97 12.80 -2.51
N ALA A 123 -10.19 11.64 -1.90
CA ALA A 123 -9.41 10.41 -2.14
C ALA A 123 -10.15 9.39 -3.03
N GLU A 124 -10.88 9.85 -4.05
CA GLU A 124 -11.72 8.99 -4.90
C GLU A 124 -10.91 7.85 -5.55
N HIS A 125 -9.75 8.17 -6.11
CA HIS A 125 -8.85 7.19 -6.70
C HIS A 125 -8.41 6.11 -5.70
N PHE A 126 -8.14 6.50 -4.44
CA PHE A 126 -7.72 5.57 -3.41
C PHE A 126 -8.85 4.60 -3.03
N ARG A 127 -10.06 5.12 -2.83
CA ARG A 127 -11.27 4.32 -2.56
C ARG A 127 -11.56 3.33 -3.68
N ILE A 128 -11.53 3.78 -4.94
CA ILE A 128 -11.75 2.92 -6.10
C ILE A 128 -10.69 1.81 -6.14
N ASN A 129 -9.42 2.15 -5.96
CA ASN A 129 -8.33 1.18 -5.99
C ASN A 129 -8.43 0.12 -4.88
N ILE A 130 -8.85 0.49 -3.66
CA ILE A 130 -9.08 -0.47 -2.57
C ILE A 130 -10.20 -1.44 -2.94
N ASN A 131 -11.33 -0.93 -3.44
CA ASN A 131 -12.44 -1.78 -3.86
C ASN A 131 -12.04 -2.75 -4.97
N LEU A 132 -11.33 -2.26 -6.00
CA LEU A 132 -10.82 -3.11 -7.08
C LEU A 132 -9.81 -4.15 -6.56
N GLY A 133 -8.95 -3.77 -5.62
CA GLY A 133 -8.02 -4.69 -4.96
C GLY A 133 -8.76 -5.80 -4.21
N TRP A 134 -9.80 -5.44 -3.46
CA TRP A 134 -10.64 -6.37 -2.72
C TRP A 134 -11.39 -7.31 -3.66
N GLU A 135 -12.06 -6.79 -4.69
CA GLU A 135 -12.79 -7.60 -5.69
C GLU A 135 -11.87 -8.60 -6.36
N LYS A 136 -10.66 -8.14 -6.72
CA LYS A 136 -9.65 -8.99 -7.36
C LYS A 136 -9.16 -10.09 -6.42
N LEU A 137 -8.92 -9.76 -5.15
CA LEU A 137 -8.48 -10.73 -4.16
C LEU A 137 -9.58 -11.75 -3.87
N ASN A 138 -10.81 -11.28 -3.65
CA ASN A 138 -11.98 -12.13 -3.39
C ASN A 138 -12.24 -13.09 -4.57
N LYS A 139 -12.10 -12.62 -5.81
CA LYS A 139 -12.20 -13.48 -7.00
C LYS A 139 -11.25 -14.69 -6.94
N TYR A 140 -10.02 -14.52 -6.45
CA TYR A 140 -9.08 -15.63 -6.33
C TYR A 140 -9.31 -16.44 -5.06
N TYR A 141 -9.75 -15.79 -3.98
CA TYR A 141 -10.16 -16.48 -2.76
C TYR A 141 -11.28 -17.49 -3.02
N SER A 142 -12.35 -17.08 -3.71
CA SER A 142 -13.46 -17.98 -4.07
C SER A 142 -13.06 -19.13 -4.99
N ARG A 143 -11.89 -19.05 -5.64
CA ARG A 143 -11.36 -20.14 -6.48
C ARG A 143 -10.54 -21.16 -5.69
N LEU A 144 -10.17 -20.86 -4.44
CA LEU A 144 -9.48 -21.84 -3.60
C LEU A 144 -10.37 -23.07 -3.35
N ASP A 145 -11.69 -22.88 -3.31
CA ASP A 145 -12.68 -23.94 -3.17
C ASP A 145 -12.71 -24.92 -4.36
N GLU A 146 -12.23 -24.50 -5.53
CA GLU A 146 -12.18 -25.35 -6.72
C GLU A 146 -11.13 -26.46 -6.60
N THR A 147 -10.16 -26.33 -5.68
CA THR A 147 -9.07 -27.30 -5.52
C THR A 147 -8.95 -27.79 -4.07
N PRO A 148 -9.11 -29.10 -3.82
CA PRO A 148 -9.15 -29.64 -2.47
C PRO A 148 -7.95 -29.39 -1.57
N ILE A 149 -6.80 -29.12 -2.16
CA ILE A 149 -5.51 -29.06 -1.47
C ILE A 149 -5.48 -27.99 -0.37
N TYR A 150 -6.14 -26.85 -0.56
CA TYR A 150 -6.04 -25.71 0.36
C TYR A 150 -6.77 -25.98 1.68
N TYR A 151 -8.04 -26.38 1.63
CA TYR A 151 -8.79 -26.73 2.83
C TYR A 151 -8.32 -28.05 3.44
N THR A 152 -7.88 -29.03 2.63
CA THR A 152 -7.34 -30.28 3.16
C THR A 152 -6.04 -30.03 3.94
N ALA A 153 -5.14 -29.18 3.44
CA ALA A 153 -3.92 -28.83 4.15
C ALA A 153 -4.22 -28.17 5.51
N LEU A 154 -5.22 -27.29 5.57
CA LEU A 154 -5.64 -26.63 6.81
C LEU A 154 -6.32 -27.62 7.78
N ALA A 155 -7.20 -28.49 7.28
CA ALA A 155 -7.88 -29.52 8.07
C ALA A 155 -6.92 -30.56 8.67
N LEU A 156 -5.81 -30.85 7.98
CA LEU A 156 -4.76 -31.74 8.47
C LEU A 156 -3.74 -31.03 9.38
N HIS A 157 -3.78 -29.70 9.46
CA HIS A 157 -2.86 -28.94 10.30
C HIS A 157 -3.15 -29.19 11.79
N PRO A 158 -2.18 -29.70 12.59
CA PRO A 158 -2.45 -30.15 13.96
C PRO A 158 -2.99 -29.08 14.91
N ALA A 159 -2.74 -27.80 14.66
CA ALA A 159 -3.20 -26.69 15.49
C ALA A 159 -4.60 -26.18 15.12
N PHE A 160 -5.01 -26.32 13.86
CA PHE A 160 -6.28 -25.79 13.35
C PHE A 160 -7.33 -26.88 13.29
N ARG A 161 -7.02 -27.95 12.54
CA ARG A 161 -7.90 -29.09 12.29
C ARG A 161 -9.27 -28.63 11.77
N TRP A 162 -10.30 -29.41 12.04
CA TRP A 162 -11.68 -29.06 11.68
C TRP A 162 -12.22 -27.84 12.44
N GLY A 163 -11.69 -27.58 13.65
CA GLY A 163 -12.14 -26.48 14.51
C GLY A 163 -11.91 -25.09 13.93
N TYR A 164 -11.05 -24.94 12.92
CA TYR A 164 -10.91 -23.68 12.18
C TYR A 164 -12.19 -23.36 11.40
N PHE A 165 -12.65 -24.30 10.58
CA PHE A 165 -13.85 -24.13 9.75
C PHE A 165 -15.09 -23.92 10.61
N GLU A 166 -15.20 -24.66 11.72
CA GLU A 166 -16.31 -24.49 12.67
C GLU A 166 -16.35 -23.10 13.31
N ASN A 167 -15.23 -22.37 13.36
CA ASN A 167 -15.13 -21.05 13.99
C ASN A 167 -15.21 -19.89 13.00
N GLU A 168 -14.40 -19.95 11.93
CA GLU A 168 -14.25 -18.87 10.96
C GLU A 168 -15.36 -18.90 9.90
N TRP A 169 -15.88 -20.08 9.57
CA TRP A 169 -16.90 -20.27 8.53
C TRP A 169 -18.23 -20.70 9.14
N LYS A 170 -18.68 -19.94 10.15
CA LYS A 170 -20.05 -20.07 10.68
C LYS A 170 -21.01 -19.38 9.72
N ASP A 171 -22.06 -20.10 9.31
CA ASP A 171 -23.21 -19.54 8.57
C ASP A 171 -23.88 -18.38 9.33
#